data_AF-A0A536E503-F1
#
_entry.id   AF-A0A536E503-F1
#
_cell.length_a   1.000
_cell.length_b   1.000
_cell.length_c   1.000
_cell.angle_alpha   90.00
_cell.angle_beta   90.00
_cell.angle_gamma   90.00
#
_symmetry.space_group_name_H-M   'P 1'
#
loop_
_entity.id
_entity.type
_entity.pdbx_description
1 polymer ?
#
loop_
_entity_poly.entity_id
_entity_poly.type
_entity_poly.pdbx_seq_one_letter_code
_entity_poly.pdbx_strand_id
1 'polypeptide(L)' 'MTEPEQASHAETHDAIHLPPPSIWPALLALGIAFLLTGLVLNLVLLIAGVIISVSATVLWVRAARREFDALPE' A
#
# COMPACT_ATOMS: atom_id res chain seq x y z
N MET A 1 31.54 1.66 44.62
CA MET A 1 30.15 1.24 44.37
C MET A 1 29.96 1.43 42.89
N THR A 2 29.87 0.32 42.18
CA THR A 2 29.91 0.13 40.73
C THR A 2 28.70 0.78 40.02
N GLU A 3 28.99 1.35 38.86
CA GLU A 3 28.15 1.77 37.71
C GLU A 3 26.67 2.12 37.90
N PRO A 4 26.24 3.32 37.48
CA PRO A 4 24.95 3.48 36.84
C PRO A 4 25.10 3.12 35.36
N GLU A 5 25.24 1.83 35.03
CA GLU A 5 24.95 1.31 33.69
C GLU A 5 23.41 1.28 33.51
N GLN A 6 22.78 2.45 33.62
CA GLN A 6 21.48 2.71 33.02
C GLN A 6 21.71 3.45 31.69
N ALA A 7 22.75 3.04 30.96
CA ALA A 7 22.92 3.44 29.57
C ALA A 7 22.18 2.41 28.71
N SER A 8 21.19 2.88 27.96
CA SER A 8 20.84 2.30 26.66
C SER A 8 20.07 0.96 26.63
N HIS A 9 19.00 0.83 27.41
CA HIS A 9 17.86 0.00 26.99
C HIS A 9 16.53 0.74 27.12
N ALA A 10 16.55 2.05 26.86
CA ALA A 10 15.34 2.73 26.41
C ALA A 10 15.05 2.17 25.02
N GLU A 11 14.15 1.20 25.00
CA GLU A 11 13.53 0.56 23.84
C GLU A 11 13.81 1.27 22.51
N THR A 12 14.81 0.78 21.77
CA THR A 12 14.76 0.88 20.30
C THR A 12 13.78 -0.18 19.81
N HIS A 13 12.52 -0.07 20.25
CA HIS A 13 11.44 -0.43 19.35
C HIS A 13 11.52 0.65 18.29
N ASP A 14 12.34 0.43 17.26
CA ASP A 14 12.20 1.12 15.99
C ASP A 14 10.71 1.08 15.70
N ALA A 15 10.04 2.20 15.95
CA ALA A 15 8.63 2.33 15.74
C ALA A 15 8.50 2.17 14.24
N ILE A 16 8.20 0.94 13.80
CA ILE A 16 8.02 0.62 12.39
C ILE A 16 7.02 1.66 11.92
N HIS A 17 7.50 2.60 11.10
CA HIS A 17 6.66 3.60 10.46
C HIS A 17 5.77 2.82 9.50
N LEU A 18 4.70 2.25 10.04
CA LEU A 18 3.70 1.58 9.24
C LEU A 18 2.99 2.69 8.47
N PRO A 19 3.10 2.70 7.13
CA PRO A 19 2.34 3.65 6.34
C PRO A 19 0.86 3.49 6.70
N PRO A 20 0.10 4.59 6.77
CA PRO A 20 -1.32 4.55 7.11
C PRO A 20 -2.05 3.51 6.25
N PRO A 21 -3.06 2.82 6.81
CA PRO A 21 -3.71 1.70 6.13
C PRO A 21 -4.26 2.13 4.77
N SER A 22 -3.70 1.56 3.70
CA SER A 22 -4.04 1.90 2.32
C SER A 22 -5.09 0.94 1.76
N ILE A 23 -6.23 1.47 1.28
CA ILE A 23 -7.31 0.67 0.67
C ILE A 23 -7.02 0.30 -0.80
N TRP A 24 -6.10 1.03 -1.43
CA TRP A 24 -5.79 0.90 -2.84
C TRP A 24 -5.31 -0.49 -3.28
N PRO A 25 -4.44 -1.21 -2.52
CA PRO A 25 -4.01 -2.56 -2.88
C PRO A 25 -5.18 -3.55 -2.95
N ALA A 26 -6.14 -3.43 -2.04
CA ALA A 26 -7.33 -4.29 -2.02
C ALA A 26 -8.22 -4.02 -3.25
N LEU A 27 -8.40 -2.75 -3.62
CA LEU A 27 -9.15 -2.37 -4.82
C LEU A 27 -8.47 -2.87 -6.11
N LEU A 28 -7.14 -2.83 -6.17
CA LEU A 28 -6.37 -3.39 -7.27
C LEU A 28 -6.55 -4.91 -7.36
N ALA A 29 -6.46 -5.63 -6.24
CA ALA A 29 -6.70 -7.07 -6.21
C ALA A 29 -8.09 -7.44 -6.73
N LEU A 30 -9.12 -6.67 -6.35
CA LEU A 30 -10.48 -6.84 -6.86
C LEU A 30 -10.56 -6.59 -8.38
N GLY A 31 -9.89 -5.55 -8.88
CA GLY A 31 -9.79 -5.27 -10.31
C GLY A 31 -9.14 -6.42 -11.09
N ILE A 32 -8.06 -6.99 -10.56
CA ILE A 32 -7.35 -8.13 -11.16
C ILE A 32 -8.26 -9.37 -11.15
N ALA A 33 -8.99 -9.63 -10.06
CA ALA A 33 -9.94 -10.73 -10.01
C ALA A 33 -10.98 -10.61 -11.14
N PHE A 34 -11.60 -9.44 -11.32
CA PHE A 34 -12.54 -9.20 -12.42
C PHE A 34 -11.89 -9.31 -13.80
N LEU A 35 -10.65 -8.85 -13.96
CA LEU A 35 -9.91 -8.96 -15.22
C LEU A 35 -9.71 -10.43 -15.60
N LEU A 36 -9.23 -11.26 -14.66
CA LEU A 36 -8.99 -12.69 -14.89
C LEU A 36 -10.31 -13.45 -15.09
N THR A 37 -11.34 -13.16 -14.29
CA THR A 37 -12.68 -13.73 -14.48
C THR A 37 -13.25 -13.34 -15.85
N GLY A 38 -13.09 -12.08 -16.26
CA GLY A 38 -13.59 -11.59 -17.54
C GLY A 38 -12.87 -12.19 -18.73
N LEU A 39 -11.56 -12.43 -18.60
CA LEU A 39 -10.78 -13.13 -19.62
C LEU A 39 -11.36 -14.51 -19.96
N VAL A 40 -11.95 -15.19 -18.98
CA VAL A 40 -12.59 -16.50 -19.16
C VAL A 40 -14.04 -16.38 -19.63
N LEU A 41 -14.80 -15.41 -19.09
CA LEU A 41 -16.25 -15.35 -19.31
C LEU A 41 -16.66 -14.49 -20.52
N ASN A 42 -16.20 -13.23 -20.62
CA ASN A 42 -16.58 -12.32 -21.70
C ASN A 42 -15.74 -11.02 -21.73
N LEU A 43 -15.67 -10.41 -22.90
CA LEU A 43 -14.92 -9.16 -23.13
C LEU A 43 -15.43 -7.96 -22.34
N VAL A 44 -16.73 -7.88 -22.01
CA VAL A 44 -17.27 -6.74 -21.25
C VAL A 44 -16.71 -6.72 -19.83
N LEU A 45 -16.69 -7.88 -19.18
CA LEU A 45 -16.14 -8.05 -17.83
C LEU A 45 -14.61 -7.84 -17.83
N LEU A 46 -13.92 -8.28 -18.88
CA LEU A 46 -12.49 -8.02 -19.08
C LEU A 46 -12.21 -6.51 -19.11
N ILE A 47 -12.94 -5.76 -19.95
CA ILE A 47 -12.77 -4.30 -20.08
C ILE A 47 -13.04 -3.61 -18.74
N ALA A 48 -14.10 -4.01 -18.03
CA ALA A 48 -14.38 -3.49 -16.69
C ALA A 48 -13.22 -3.76 -15.71
N GLY A 49 -12.68 -4.98 -15.67
CA GLY A 49 -11.54 -5.34 -14.83
C GLY A 49 -10.27 -4.56 -15.16
N VAL A 50 -10.02 -4.30 -16.46
CA VAL A 50 -8.91 -3.43 -16.91
C VAL A 50 -9.09 -2.00 -16.40
N ILE A 51 -10.28 -1.41 -16.58
CA ILE A 51 -10.55 -0.04 -16.14
C ILE A 51 -10.35 0.09 -14.62
N ILE A 52 -10.88 -0.86 -13.85
CA ILE A 52 -10.75 -0.86 -12.38
C ILE A 52 -9.28 -1.01 -11.98
N SER A 53 -8.56 -1.97 -12.55
CA SER A 53 -7.14 -2.22 -12.21
C SER A 53 -6.25 -1.03 -12.53
N VAL A 54 -6.42 -0.44 -13.72
CA VAL A 54 -5.64 0.74 -14.14
C VAL A 54 -5.95 1.93 -13.23
N SER A 55 -7.23 2.20 -12.97
CA SER A 55 -7.64 3.31 -12.10
C SER A 55 -7.12 3.14 -10.67
N ALA A 56 -7.26 1.94 -10.10
CA ALA A 56 -6.74 1.62 -8.77
C ALA A 56 -5.23 1.81 -8.71
N THR A 57 -4.48 1.33 -9.71
CA THR A 57 -3.02 1.48 -9.77
C THR A 57 -2.61 2.96 -9.85
N VAL A 58 -3.23 3.75 -10.73
CA VAL A 58 -2.91 5.17 -10.90
C VAL A 58 -3.20 5.96 -9.63
N LEU A 59 -4.37 5.74 -9.01
CA LEU A 59 -4.74 6.43 -7.78
C LEU A 59 -3.86 5.98 -6.61
N TRP A 60 -3.47 4.71 -6.56
CA TRP A 60 -2.55 4.18 -5.55
C TRP A 60 -1.18 4.85 -5.64
N VAL A 61 -0.59 4.88 -6.84
CA VAL A 61 0.72 5.51 -7.07
C VAL A 61 0.66 6.99 -6.73
N ARG A 62 -0.43 7.68 -7.08
CA ARG A 62 -0.60 9.09 -6.73
C ARG A 62 -0.76 9.32 -5.23
N ALA A 63 -1.46 8.42 -4.52
CA ALA A 63 -1.57 8.48 -3.06
C ALA A 63 -0.20 8.26 -2.41
N ALA A 64 0.54 7.22 -2.83
CA ALA A 64 1.88 6.94 -2.33
C ALA A 64 2.83 8.12 -2.56
N ARG A 65 2.83 8.72 -3.76
CA ARG A 65 3.64 9.91 -4.06
C ARG A 65 3.37 11.09 -3.12
N ARG A 66 2.09 11.37 -2.82
CA ARG A 66 1.71 12.44 -1.89
C ARG A 66 2.19 12.17 -0.47
N GLU A 67 2.24 10.91 -0.05
CA GLU A 67 2.77 10.53 1.26
C GLU A 67 4.29 10.74 1.33
N PHE A 68 5.03 10.42 0.26
CA PHE A 68 6.47 10.65 0.19
C PHE A 68 6.84 12.14 0.13
N ASP A 69 6.10 12.95 -0.65
CA ASP A 69 6.34 14.41 -0.75
C ASP A 69 6.05 15.16 0.56
N ALA A 70 5.29 14.56 1.48
CA ALA A 70 4.96 15.16 2.78
C ALA A 70 6.04 14.94 3.86
N LEU A 71 7.09 14.18 3.57
CA LEU A 71 8.20 13.95 4.49
C LEU A 71 9.23 15.09 4.33
N PRO A 72 9.56 15.85 5.41
CA PRO A 72 10.65 16.82 5.37
C PRO A 72 12.02 16.09 5.25
N GLU A 73 12.92 16.71 4.49
CA GLU A 73 14.29 16.23 4.17
C GLU A 73 15.11 15.80 5.40
#